data_AF-A0A819BMJ2-F1
#
_entry.id   AF-A0A819BMJ2-F1
#
_cell.length_a   1.000
_cell.length_b   1.000
_cell.length_c   1.000
_cell.angle_alpha   90.00
_cell.angle_beta   90.00
_cell.angle_gamma   90.00
#
_symmetry.space_group_name_H-M   'P 1'
#
loop_
_entity.id
_entity.type
_entity.pdbx_description
1 polymer ?
#
loop_
_entity_poly.entity_id
_entity_poly.type
_entity_poly.pdbx_seq_one_letter_code
_entity_poly.pdbx_strand_id
1 'polypeptide(L)'
;MTTKSNRPDAELEADFNARATQLENSLNELETFLSRLDSVSYTALHENLTSLDQARFDLTAVYTLNSLMWAYLRTRGVDPKQTQLKSELDRVKSYMDKLKSVVDRQSAARIDKQASTRLMRNALWQQAHSKNKTTRKDDQQTE
;
A
#
# COMPACT_ATOMS: atom_id res chain seq x y z
N MET A 1 14.87 -58.34 15.99
CA MET A 1 15.40 -57.86 14.70
C MET A 1 14.26 -57.23 13.91
N THR A 2 14.09 -55.91 14.02
CA THR A 2 13.18 -55.14 13.15
C THR A 2 13.82 -53.79 12.90
N THR A 3 14.57 -53.70 11.80
CA THR A 3 15.11 -52.44 11.31
C THR A 3 13.97 -51.62 10.70
N LYS A 4 13.61 -50.50 11.33
CA LYS A 4 12.80 -49.44 10.72
C LYS A 4 13.48 -49.03 9.41
N SER A 5 12.95 -49.48 8.29
CA SER A 5 13.31 -48.99 6.96
C SER A 5 12.73 -47.57 6.83
N ASN A 6 13.51 -46.57 7.22
CA ASN A 6 13.20 -45.17 6.96
C ASN A 6 13.39 -44.93 5.45
N ARG A 7 12.32 -45.09 4.67
CA ARG A 7 12.33 -44.84 3.22
C ARG A 7 12.23 -43.32 2.99
N PRO A 8 13.25 -42.65 2.46
CA PRO A 8 13.22 -41.21 2.21
C PRO A 8 12.09 -40.79 1.26
N ASP A 9 11.62 -41.70 0.41
CA ASP A 9 10.51 -41.46 -0.52
C ASP A 9 9.17 -41.21 0.21
N ALA A 10 8.95 -41.86 1.37
CA ALA A 10 7.71 -41.70 2.13
C ALA A 10 7.61 -40.34 2.81
N GLU A 11 8.74 -39.75 3.19
CA GLU A 11 8.79 -38.42 3.81
C GLU A 11 8.57 -37.31 2.75
N LEU A 12 9.11 -37.50 1.54
CA LEU A 12 8.87 -36.61 0.40
C LEU A 12 7.41 -36.63 -0.06
N GLU A 13 6.80 -37.82 -0.17
CA GLU A 13 5.38 -37.96 -0.51
C GLU A 13 4.48 -37.30 0.55
N ALA A 14 4.82 -37.44 1.83
CA ALA A 14 4.09 -36.80 2.92
C ALA A 14 4.17 -35.26 2.84
N ASP A 15 5.36 -34.68 2.62
CA ASP A 15 5.51 -33.22 2.47
C ASP A 15 4.76 -32.69 1.24
N PHE A 16 4.82 -33.41 0.11
CA PHE A 16 4.08 -33.04 -1.10
C PHE A 16 2.57 -33.02 -0.85
N ASN A 17 2.03 -34.09 -0.27
CA ASN A 17 0.60 -34.20 0.03
C ASN A 17 0.16 -33.11 1.01
N ALA A 18 0.96 -32.83 2.04
CA ALA A 18 0.66 -31.74 2.98
C ALA A 18 0.56 -30.37 2.28
N ARG A 19 1.49 -30.05 1.37
CA ARG A 19 1.45 -28.81 0.59
C ARG A 19 0.27 -28.76 -0.38
N ALA A 20 -0.08 -29.89 -1.00
CA ALA A 20 -1.22 -29.99 -1.89
C ALA A 20 -2.55 -29.74 -1.14
N THR A 21 -2.73 -30.39 0.02
CA THR A 21 -3.90 -30.16 0.89
C THR A 21 -3.96 -28.71 1.39
N GLN A 22 -2.81 -28.11 1.75
CA GLN A 22 -2.78 -26.71 2.14
C GLN A 22 -3.22 -25.77 1.01
N LEU A 23 -2.76 -26.04 -0.22
CA LEU A 23 -3.18 -25.28 -1.40
C LEU A 23 -4.68 -25.43 -1.66
N GLU A 24 -5.20 -26.66 -1.62
CA GLU A 24 -6.63 -26.94 -1.80
C GLU A 24 -7.49 -26.20 -0.77
N ASN A 25 -7.13 -26.26 0.51
CA ASN A 25 -7.83 -25.53 1.57
C ASN A 25 -7.81 -24.01 1.31
N SER A 26 -6.66 -23.46 0.91
CA SER A 26 -6.52 -22.03 0.61
C SER A 26 -7.39 -21.62 -0.59
N LEU A 27 -7.52 -22.48 -1.60
CA LEU A 27 -8.38 -22.24 -2.76
C LEU A 27 -9.87 -22.32 -2.40
N ASN A 28 -10.27 -23.28 -1.57
CA ASN A 28 -11.66 -23.40 -1.10
C ASN A 28 -12.10 -22.19 -0.27
N GLU A 29 -11.22 -21.68 0.61
CA GLU A 29 -11.46 -20.44 1.37
C GLU A 29 -11.63 -19.23 0.44
N LEU A 30 -10.77 -19.12 -0.57
CA LEU A 30 -10.84 -18.05 -1.56
C LEU A 30 -12.12 -18.13 -2.39
N GLU A 31 -12.52 -19.32 -2.85
CA GLU A 31 -13.75 -19.54 -3.62
C GLU A 31 -15.00 -19.14 -2.81
N THR A 32 -15.02 -19.47 -1.52
CA THR A 32 -16.09 -19.04 -0.60
C THR A 32 -16.15 -17.51 -0.46
N PHE A 33 -15.00 -16.83 -0.49
CA PHE A 33 -14.96 -15.37 -0.45
C PHE A 33 -15.42 -14.74 -1.77
N LEU A 34 -14.93 -15.25 -2.90
CA LEU A 34 -15.29 -14.77 -4.24
C LEU A 34 -16.76 -15.00 -4.57
N SER A 35 -17.34 -16.11 -4.12
CA SER A 35 -18.77 -16.42 -4.30
C SER A 35 -19.67 -15.37 -3.63
N ARG A 36 -19.23 -14.81 -2.49
CA ARG A 36 -19.95 -13.72 -1.83
C ARG A 36 -19.88 -12.43 -2.63
N LEU A 37 -18.74 -12.16 -3.26
CA LEU A 37 -18.59 -11.01 -4.17
C LEU A 37 -19.45 -11.15 -5.43
N ASP A 38 -19.55 -12.35 -5.99
CA ASP A 38 -20.35 -12.62 -7.19
C ASP A 38 -21.87 -12.49 -6.94
N SER A 39 -22.31 -12.67 -5.69
CA SER A 39 -23.71 -12.47 -5.29
C SER A 39 -24.18 -11.01 -5.29
N VAL A 40 -23.26 -10.04 -5.45
CA VAL A 40 -23.56 -8.60 -5.44
C VAL A 40 -23.17 -8.02 -6.80
N SER A 41 -24.06 -7.23 -7.41
CA SER A 41 -23.71 -6.58 -8.67
C SER A 41 -22.63 -5.51 -8.48
N TYR A 42 -21.71 -5.41 -9.43
CA TYR A 42 -20.64 -4.42 -9.41
C TYR A 42 -21.17 -2.98 -9.27
N THR A 43 -22.27 -2.65 -9.96
CA THR A 43 -22.88 -1.32 -9.88
C THR A 43 -23.43 -1.02 -8.50
N ALA A 44 -24.15 -1.97 -7.89
CA ALA A 44 -24.69 -1.81 -6.54
C ALA A 44 -23.56 -1.68 -5.50
N LEU A 45 -22.45 -2.40 -5.70
CA LEU A 45 -21.30 -2.27 -4.81
C LEU A 45 -20.66 -0.87 -4.91
N HIS A 46 -20.47 -0.34 -6.11
CA HIS A 46 -19.90 1.00 -6.29
C HIS A 46 -20.81 2.12 -5.77
N GLU A 47 -22.12 2.02 -5.96
CA GLU A 47 -23.08 3.03 -5.48
C GLU A 47 -23.04 3.22 -3.96
N ASN A 48 -22.72 2.16 -3.20
CA ASN A 48 -22.68 2.19 -1.74
C ASN A 48 -21.31 2.58 -1.15
N LEU A 49 -20.28 2.74 -1.98
CA LEU A 49 -18.91 3.01 -1.55
C LEU A 49 -18.50 4.47 -1.80
N THR A 50 -17.69 5.03 -0.91
CA THR A 50 -17.03 6.31 -1.18
C THR A 50 -16.05 6.17 -2.34
N SER A 51 -15.76 7.25 -3.06
CA SER A 51 -14.79 7.21 -4.17
C SER A 51 -13.41 6.71 -3.75
N LEU A 52 -13.02 6.88 -2.48
CA LEU A 52 -11.77 6.33 -1.96
C LEU A 52 -11.86 4.81 -1.75
N ASP A 53 -12.99 4.32 -1.23
CA ASP A 53 -13.20 2.90 -0.99
C ASP A 53 -13.39 2.12 -2.30
N GLN A 54 -14.04 2.73 -3.30
CA GLN A 54 -14.10 2.19 -4.66
C GLN A 54 -12.69 1.98 -5.23
N ALA A 55 -11.82 2.98 -5.14
CA ALA A 55 -10.45 2.86 -5.62
C ALA A 55 -9.64 1.78 -4.87
N ARG A 56 -9.84 1.65 -3.54
CA ARG A 56 -9.25 0.56 -2.75
C ARG A 56 -9.74 -0.80 -3.21
N PHE A 57 -11.05 -0.93 -3.44
CA PHE A 57 -11.69 -2.15 -3.88
C PHE A 57 -11.17 -2.57 -5.26
N ASP A 58 -11.22 -1.70 -6.26
CA ASP A 58 -10.76 -1.97 -7.63
C ASP A 58 -9.28 -2.40 -7.64
N LEU A 59 -8.42 -1.68 -6.92
CA LEU A 59 -6.99 -2.03 -6.84
C LEU A 59 -6.76 -3.38 -6.17
N THR A 60 -7.55 -3.72 -5.15
CA THR A 60 -7.48 -5.02 -4.48
C THR A 60 -7.97 -6.14 -5.40
N ALA A 61 -9.04 -5.91 -6.16
CA ALA A 61 -9.58 -6.86 -7.11
C ALA A 61 -8.56 -7.18 -8.22
N VAL A 62 -7.96 -6.15 -8.83
CA VAL A 62 -6.93 -6.32 -9.87
C VAL A 62 -5.67 -7.00 -9.31
N TYR A 63 -5.23 -6.63 -8.11
CA TYR A 63 -4.11 -7.31 -7.44
C TYR A 63 -4.40 -8.79 -7.19
N THR A 64 -5.61 -9.12 -6.76
CA THR A 64 -6.05 -10.50 -6.52
C THR A 64 -6.03 -11.32 -7.81
N LEU A 65 -6.60 -10.78 -8.91
CA LEU A 65 -6.57 -11.44 -10.23
C LEU A 65 -5.13 -11.71 -10.70
N ASN A 66 -4.24 -10.72 -10.59
CA ASN A 66 -2.83 -10.89 -10.95
C ASN A 66 -2.13 -11.93 -10.08
N SER A 67 -2.46 -11.98 -8.78
CA SER A 67 -1.92 -12.98 -7.85
C SER A 67 -2.40 -14.39 -8.17
N LEU A 68 -3.65 -14.55 -8.60
CA LEU A 68 -4.18 -15.84 -9.05
C LEU A 68 -3.54 -16.30 -10.36
N MET A 69 -3.32 -15.38 -11.29
CA MET A 69 -2.57 -15.67 -12.51
C MET A 69 -1.14 -16.13 -12.17
N TRP A 70 -0.50 -15.51 -11.16
CA TRP A 70 0.82 -15.92 -10.69
C TRP A 70 0.79 -17.36 -10.17
N ALA A 71 -0.18 -17.69 -9.31
CA ALA A 71 -0.35 -19.04 -8.79
C ALA A 71 -0.59 -20.06 -9.91
N TYR A 72 -1.45 -19.73 -10.88
CA TYR A 72 -1.74 -20.57 -12.04
C TYR A 72 -0.49 -20.86 -12.89
N LEU A 73 0.31 -19.85 -13.20
CA LEU A 73 1.55 -20.06 -13.96
C LEU A 73 2.53 -20.97 -13.22
N ARG A 74 2.62 -20.83 -11.89
CA ARG A 74 3.45 -21.69 -11.03
C ARG A 74 2.99 -23.15 -11.05
N THR A 75 1.69 -23.43 -11.05
CA THR A 75 1.19 -24.82 -11.15
C THR A 75 1.43 -25.43 -12.52
N ARG A 76 1.55 -24.61 -13.56
CA ARG A 76 1.95 -25.03 -14.92
C ARG A 76 3.47 -25.16 -15.10
N GLY A 77 4.26 -24.90 -14.06
CA GLY A 77 5.73 -24.95 -14.12
C GLY A 77 6.37 -23.77 -14.87
N VAL A 78 5.60 -22.71 -15.15
CA VAL A 78 6.10 -21.49 -15.81
C VAL A 78 6.54 -20.50 -14.74
N ASP A 79 7.73 -19.91 -14.88
CA ASP A 79 8.17 -18.83 -13.99
C ASP A 79 7.43 -17.53 -14.32
N PRO A 80 6.56 -17.01 -13.43
CA PRO A 80 5.77 -15.81 -13.70
C PRO A 80 6.63 -14.57 -13.93
N LYS A 81 7.86 -14.55 -13.42
CA LYS A 81 8.80 -13.42 -13.60
C LYS A 81 9.26 -13.24 -15.04
N GLN A 82 9.18 -14.30 -15.84
CA GLN A 82 9.54 -14.28 -17.26
C GLN A 82 8.38 -13.81 -18.16
N THR A 83 7.21 -13.55 -17.56
CA THR A 83 6.02 -13.08 -18.26
C THR A 83 5.76 -11.59 -18.02
N GLN A 84 4.81 -11.01 -18.74
CA GLN A 84 4.35 -9.63 -18.53
C GLN A 84 3.63 -9.41 -17.19
N LEU A 85 3.39 -10.47 -16.41
CA LEU A 85 2.70 -10.37 -15.12
C LEU A 85 3.48 -9.53 -14.10
N LYS A 86 4.82 -9.57 -14.17
CA LYS A 86 5.65 -8.74 -13.31
C LYS A 86 5.40 -7.25 -13.54
N SER A 87 5.33 -6.81 -14.79
CA SER A 87 5.02 -5.41 -15.12
C SER A 87 3.60 -5.01 -14.69
N GLU A 88 2.63 -5.91 -14.77
CA GLU A 88 1.27 -5.63 -14.27
C GLU A 88 1.24 -5.50 -12.75
N LEU A 89 1.99 -6.32 -12.02
CA LEU A 89 2.12 -6.17 -10.56
C LEU A 89 2.83 -4.87 -10.17
N ASP A 90 3.90 -4.50 -10.86
CA ASP A 90 4.60 -3.23 -10.63
C ASP A 90 3.68 -2.03 -10.92
N ARG A 91 2.85 -2.14 -11.96
CA ARG A 91 1.83 -1.13 -12.30
C ARG A 91 0.78 -1.02 -11.18
N VAL A 92 0.20 -2.13 -10.72
CA VAL A 92 -0.78 -2.12 -9.61
C VAL A 92 -0.16 -1.52 -8.35
N LYS A 93 1.07 -1.89 -8.02
CA LYS A 93 1.81 -1.33 -6.88
C LYS A 93 1.95 0.20 -6.99
N SER A 94 2.32 0.71 -8.17
CA SER A 94 2.38 2.16 -8.42
C SER A 94 1.05 2.86 -8.13
N TYR A 95 -0.09 2.25 -8.50
CA TYR A 95 -1.40 2.83 -8.18
C TYR A 95 -1.76 2.72 -6.69
N MET A 96 -1.38 1.64 -6.00
CA MET A 96 -1.53 1.53 -4.55
C MET A 96 -0.70 2.60 -3.82
N ASP A 97 0.52 2.90 -4.28
CA ASP A 97 1.34 3.98 -3.72
C ASP A 97 0.69 5.35 -3.93
N LYS A 98 0.07 5.59 -5.11
CA LYS A 98 -0.72 6.81 -5.35
C LYS A 98 -1.91 6.89 -4.41
N LEU A 99 -2.67 5.82 -4.24
CA LEU A 99 -3.80 5.77 -3.32
C LEU A 99 -3.36 6.07 -1.89
N LYS A 100 -2.27 5.45 -1.44
CA LYS A 100 -1.66 5.73 -0.14
C LYS A 100 -1.31 7.22 0.02
N SER A 101 -0.69 7.83 -0.99
CA SER A 101 -0.36 9.25 -0.95
C SER A 101 -1.59 10.16 -0.80
N VAL A 102 -2.73 9.78 -1.37
CA VAL A 102 -4.00 10.51 -1.23
C VAL A 102 -4.52 10.39 0.19
N VAL A 103 -4.51 9.18 0.74
CA VAL A 103 -4.93 8.89 2.12
C VAL A 103 -4.05 9.66 3.12
N ASP A 104 -2.74 9.61 2.95
CA ASP A 104 -1.77 10.29 3.82
C ASP A 104 -1.92 11.82 3.74
N ARG A 105 -2.22 12.37 2.56
CA ARG A 105 -2.53 13.79 2.40
C ARG A 105 -3.83 14.20 3.09
N GLN A 106 -4.82 13.30 3.16
CA GLN A 106 -6.08 13.57 3.83
C GLN A 106 -5.92 13.58 5.36
N SER A 107 -5.02 12.76 5.90
CA SER A 107 -4.71 12.70 7.34
C SER A 107 -3.59 13.65 7.78
N ALA A 108 -2.87 14.28 6.84
CA ALA A 108 -1.78 15.21 7.15
C ALA A 108 -2.24 16.45 7.91
N ALA A 109 -1.42 16.88 8.88
CA ALA A 109 -1.64 18.11 9.62
C ALA A 109 -1.68 19.31 8.66
N ARG A 110 -2.75 20.12 8.76
CA ARG A 110 -2.92 21.31 7.94
C ARG A 110 -2.24 22.49 8.63
N ILE A 111 -1.37 23.19 7.90
CA ILE A 111 -0.77 24.44 8.39
C ILE A 111 -1.84 25.54 8.39
N ASP A 112 -2.02 26.21 9.52
CA ASP A 112 -2.82 27.43 9.58
C ASP A 112 -2.08 28.56 8.83
N LYS A 113 -2.58 28.85 7.62
CA LYS A 113 -2.05 29.91 6.75
C LYS A 113 -2.13 31.28 7.41
N GLN A 114 -3.18 31.53 8.20
CA GLN A 114 -3.38 32.81 8.86
C GLN A 114 -2.38 32.97 10.01
N ALA A 115 -2.20 31.94 10.84
CA ALA A 115 -1.20 31.94 11.90
C ALA A 115 0.22 32.10 11.32
N SER A 116 0.55 31.37 10.26
CA SER A 116 1.85 31.48 9.57
C SER A 116 2.12 32.90 9.04
N THR A 117 1.10 33.54 8.48
CA THR A 117 1.21 34.94 8.01
C THR A 117 1.45 35.91 9.16
N ARG A 118 0.78 35.70 10.31
CA ARG A 118 0.99 36.52 11.52
C ARG A 118 2.41 36.37 12.06
N LEU A 119 2.91 35.13 12.15
CA LEU A 119 4.27 34.83 12.58
C LEU A 119 5.30 35.51 11.67
N MET A 120 5.12 35.40 10.35
CA MET A 120 6.02 36.03 9.38
C MET A 120 6.01 37.56 9.48
N ARG A 121 4.83 38.19 9.58
CA ARG A 121 4.73 39.65 9.77
C ARG A 121 5.40 40.11 11.06
N ASN A 122 5.18 39.38 12.16
CA ASN A 122 5.79 39.70 13.43
C ASN A 122 7.32 39.58 13.39
N ALA A 123 7.84 38.51 12.78
CA ALA A 123 9.28 38.32 12.59
C ALA A 123 9.92 39.45 11.75
N LEU A 124 9.29 39.84 10.63
CA LEU A 124 9.75 40.96 9.80
C LEU A 124 9.73 42.28 10.56
N TRP A 125 8.67 42.53 11.33
CA TRP A 125 8.55 43.73 12.15
C TRP A 125 9.63 43.79 13.23
N GLN A 126 9.88 42.68 13.95
CA GLN A 126 10.95 42.59 14.95
C GLN A 126 12.33 42.81 14.33
N GLN A 127 12.60 42.25 13.15
CA GLN A 127 13.87 42.44 12.45
C GLN A 127 14.11 43.90 12.07
N ALA A 128 13.09 44.59 11.56
CA ALA A 128 13.16 46.01 11.22
C ALA A 128 13.40 46.88 12.46
N HIS A 129 12.72 46.57 13.58
CA HIS A 129 12.89 47.31 14.84
C HIS A 129 14.24 47.03 15.50
N SER A 130 14.75 45.81 15.41
CA SER A 130 16.09 45.46 15.91
C SER A 130 17.18 46.20 15.13
N LYS A 131 17.10 46.22 13.78
CA LYS A 131 18.03 47.00 12.94
C LYS A 131 18.03 48.48 13.29
N ASN A 132 16.86 49.11 13.39
CA ASN A 132 16.76 50.53 13.76
C ASN A 132 17.30 50.84 15.16
N LYS A 133 17.24 49.88 16.10
CA LYS A 133 17.77 50.05 17.46
C LYS A 133 19.30 49.95 17.50
N THR A 134 19.91 49.19 16.58
CA THR A 134 21.36 49.13 16.42
C THR A 134 21.90 50.41 15.76
N THR A 135 21.27 50.88 14.68
CA THR A 135 21.70 52.12 13.99
C THR A 135 21.67 53.35 14.92
N ARG A 136 20.64 53.46 15.76
CA ARG A 136 20.52 54.58 16.73
C ARG A 136 21.53 54.53 17.87
N LYS A 137 22.15 53.39 18.16
CA LYS A 137 23.17 53.28 19.21
C LYS A 137 24.56 53.68 18.71
N ASP A 138 24.87 53.41 17.44
CA ASP A 138 26.13 53.82 16.83
C ASP A 138 26.20 55.35 16.66
N ASP A 139 25.09 56.00 16.34
CA ASP A 139 25.00 57.47 16.23
C ASP A 139 25.16 58.21 17.58
N GLN A 140 24.92 57.54 18.72
CA GLN A 140 25.05 58.11 20.07
C GLN A 140 26.44 57.88 20.71
N GLN A 141 27.36 57.17 20.04
CA GLN A 141 28.73 56.93 20.52
C GLN A 141 29.79 57.74 19.77
N THR A 142 29.41 58.54 18.78
CA THR A 142 30.31 59.39 17.97
C THR A 142 30.34 60.88 18.37
N GLU A 143 29.81 61.25 19.54
CA GLU A 143 30.01 62.57 20.16
C GLU A 143 30.90 62.50 21.39
#